data_AF-A0A7S0J225-F1
#
_entry.id   AF-A0A7S0J225-F1
#
_cell.length_a   1.000
_cell.length_b   1.000
_cell.length_c   1.000
_cell.angle_alpha   90.00
_cell.angle_beta   90.00
_cell.angle_gamma   90.00
#
_symmetry.space_group_name_H-M   'P 1'
#
loop_
_entity.id
_entity.type
_entity.pdbx_description
1 polymer ?
#
loop_
_entity_poly.entity_id
_entity_poly.type
_entity_poly.pdbx_seq_one_letter_code
_entity_poly.pdbx_strand_id
1 'polypeptide(L)'
;KKQPFRWSTCGNQIRYSSTRKNLPRDTYPSLVKRLRVVVYNGDWDACVPHTDGEAWTRGMGYAEAAPWHPWMYKNGTQVAGYAIRYAANNFSFVTVKGGRHEVPETAPEQALELIRRLVSGQTF
;
A
#
# COMPACT_ATOMS: atom_id res chain seq x y z
N LYS A 1 -29.64 -24.10 12.42
CA LYS A 1 -28.58 -24.98 11.84
C LYS A 1 -27.23 -24.56 12.45
N LYS A 2 -26.48 -25.46 13.10
CA LYS A 2 -25.10 -25.17 13.57
C LYS A 2 -24.15 -25.21 12.37
N GLN A 3 -23.21 -24.26 12.29
CA GLN A 3 -22.18 -24.29 11.25
C GLN A 3 -21.26 -25.51 11.44
N PRO A 4 -20.81 -26.16 10.35
CA PRO A 4 -20.00 -27.38 10.44
C PRO A 4 -18.54 -27.13 10.87
N PHE A 5 -18.16 -25.88 11.17
CA PHE A 5 -16.82 -25.50 11.59
C PHE A 5 -16.87 -24.43 12.69
N ARG A 6 -15.77 -24.30 13.43
CA ARG A 6 -15.55 -23.23 14.41
C ARG A 6 -14.87 -22.04 13.74
N TRP A 7 -15.08 -20.85 14.30
CA TRP A 7 -14.36 -19.65 13.86
C TRP A 7 -12.84 -19.80 14.09
N SER A 8 -12.06 -19.30 13.14
CA SER A 8 -10.60 -19.21 13.16
C SER A 8 -10.15 -18.06 12.27
N THR A 9 -9.03 -17.39 12.60
CA THR A 9 -8.49 -16.26 11.82
C THR A 9 -8.20 -16.64 10.37
N CYS A 10 -7.54 -17.78 10.16
CA CYS A 10 -7.30 -18.41 8.87
C CYS A 10 -7.74 -19.88 8.96
N GLY A 11 -8.25 -20.43 7.86
CA GLY A 11 -8.79 -21.79 7.85
C GLY A 11 -8.44 -22.55 6.57
N ASN A 12 -8.17 -23.85 6.71
CA ASN A 12 -7.80 -24.72 5.59
C ASN A 12 -9.02 -25.23 4.80
N GLN A 13 -10.23 -24.76 5.12
CA GLN A 13 -11.46 -25.19 4.46
C GLN A 13 -11.63 -24.53 3.08
N ILE A 14 -10.99 -23.37 2.85
CA ILE A 14 -11.04 -22.66 1.58
C ILE A 14 -9.96 -23.22 0.65
N ARG A 15 -10.37 -23.86 -0.44
CA ARG A 15 -9.48 -24.24 -1.53
C ARG A 15 -9.45 -23.12 -2.55
N TYR A 16 -8.36 -22.37 -2.58
CA TYR A 16 -8.13 -21.31 -3.56
C TYR A 16 -7.17 -21.79 -4.64
N SER A 17 -7.51 -21.51 -5.91
CA SER A 17 -6.58 -21.61 -7.03
C SER A 17 -6.54 -20.25 -7.72
N SER A 18 -5.34 -19.73 -7.95
CA SER A 18 -5.20 -18.43 -8.60
C SER A 18 -5.65 -18.52 -10.05
N THR A 19 -6.69 -17.77 -10.40
CA THR A 19 -7.20 -17.66 -11.76
C THR A 19 -6.51 -16.56 -12.57
N ARG A 20 -5.69 -15.73 -11.91
CA ARG A 20 -4.98 -14.57 -12.48
C ARG A 20 -3.58 -14.50 -11.89
N LYS A 21 -2.57 -14.94 -12.65
CA LYS A 21 -1.18 -15.00 -12.14
C LYS A 21 -0.58 -13.62 -11.86
N ASN A 22 -0.94 -12.59 -12.62
CA ASN A 22 -0.33 -11.25 -12.54
C ASN A 22 -1.37 -10.13 -12.46
N LEU A 23 -2.33 -10.26 -11.54
CA LEU A 23 -3.39 -9.26 -11.34
C LEU A 23 -2.87 -7.81 -11.22
N PRO A 24 -1.77 -7.52 -10.48
CA PRO A 24 -1.26 -6.16 -10.36
C PRO A 24 -0.87 -5.54 -11.71
N ARG A 25 -0.11 -6.28 -12.52
CA ARG A 25 0.34 -5.86 -13.87
C ARG A 25 -0.85 -5.61 -14.80
N ASP A 26 -1.84 -6.49 -14.77
CA ASP A 26 -2.94 -6.46 -15.74
C ASP A 26 -4.03 -5.44 -15.37
N THR A 27 -4.18 -5.11 -14.07
CA THR A 27 -5.31 -4.33 -13.57
C THR A 27 -4.94 -2.89 -13.22
N TYR A 28 -3.81 -2.67 -12.53
CA TYR A 28 -3.47 -1.36 -11.98
C TYR A 28 -3.29 -0.26 -13.04
N PRO A 29 -2.72 -0.51 -14.23
CA PRO A 29 -2.66 0.53 -15.26
C PRO A 29 -4.04 1.07 -15.66
N SER A 30 -5.08 0.24 -15.61
CA SER A 30 -6.46 0.66 -15.89
C SER A 30 -7.07 1.46 -14.74
N LEU A 31 -6.75 1.10 -13.49
CA LEU A 31 -7.21 1.80 -12.29
C LEU A 31 -6.57 3.18 -12.19
N VAL A 32 -5.25 3.27 -12.33
CA VAL A 32 -4.48 4.53 -12.25
C VAL A 32 -5.00 5.55 -13.27
N LYS A 33 -5.42 5.13 -14.46
CA LYS A 33 -6.02 6.03 -15.47
C LYS A 33 -7.33 6.68 -15.03
N ARG A 34 -8.05 6.13 -14.04
CA ARG A 34 -9.43 6.51 -13.68
C ARG A 34 -9.59 6.93 -12.23
N LEU A 35 -8.72 6.44 -11.35
CA LEU A 35 -8.80 6.60 -9.90
C LEU A 35 -7.44 7.00 -9.36
N ARG A 36 -7.45 7.80 -8.29
CA ARG A 36 -6.27 7.98 -7.46
C ARG A 36 -5.97 6.66 -6.75
N VAL A 37 -4.76 6.14 -6.91
CA VAL A 37 -4.32 4.87 -6.32
C VAL A 37 -3.14 5.13 -5.39
N VAL A 38 -3.15 4.47 -4.23
CA VAL A 38 -2.01 4.44 -3.32
C VAL A 38 -1.68 2.99 -3.04
N VAL A 39 -0.43 2.61 -3.30
CA VAL A 39 0.15 1.33 -2.88
C VAL A 39 1.05 1.64 -1.69
N TYR A 40 0.90 0.91 -0.59
CA TYR A 40 1.71 1.13 0.60
C TYR A 40 2.25 -0.16 1.21
N ASN A 41 3.41 -0.07 1.85
CA ASN A 41 4.05 -1.16 2.58
C ASN A 41 4.62 -0.67 3.91
N GLY A 42 4.62 -1.53 4.91
CA GLY A 42 5.48 -1.36 6.09
C GLY A 42 6.92 -1.65 5.72
N ASP A 43 7.87 -0.79 6.12
CA ASP A 43 9.27 -0.95 5.76
C ASP A 43 10.00 -2.07 6.55
N TRP A 44 9.38 -2.60 7.62
CA TRP A 44 9.89 -3.71 8.43
C TRP A 44 9.23 -5.06 8.10
N ASP A 45 8.37 -5.12 7.07
CA ASP A 45 7.82 -6.38 6.60
C ASP A 45 8.88 -7.21 5.85
N ALA A 46 9.11 -8.44 6.31
CA ALA A 46 9.97 -9.40 5.63
C ALA A 46 9.19 -10.41 4.77
N CYS A 47 7.88 -10.55 4.98
CA CYS A 47 7.04 -11.45 4.20
C CYS A 47 6.75 -10.90 2.81
N VAL A 48 6.41 -9.60 2.72
CA VAL A 48 6.21 -8.87 1.47
C VAL A 48 6.97 -7.53 1.55
N PRO A 49 8.30 -7.56 1.36
CA PRO A 49 9.15 -6.39 1.58
C PRO A 49 8.81 -5.24 0.62
N HIS A 50 8.90 -4.01 1.14
CA HIS A 50 8.54 -2.80 0.40
C HIS A 50 9.33 -2.60 -0.91
N THR A 51 10.54 -3.16 -0.99
CA THR A 51 11.40 -3.06 -2.17
C THR A 51 10.76 -3.67 -3.42
N ASP A 52 9.97 -4.74 -3.27
CA ASP A 52 9.23 -5.34 -4.38
C ASP A 52 8.09 -4.41 -4.85
N GLY A 53 7.34 -3.84 -3.91
CA GLY A 53 6.33 -2.83 -4.21
C GLY A 53 6.91 -1.59 -4.90
N GLU A 54 8.05 -1.09 -4.42
CA GLU A 54 8.75 0.03 -5.03
C GLU A 54 9.20 -0.29 -6.47
N ALA A 55 9.87 -1.42 -6.66
CA ALA A 55 10.35 -1.87 -7.97
C ALA A 55 9.19 -2.08 -8.96
N TRP A 56 8.11 -2.74 -8.50
CA TRP A 56 6.92 -2.97 -9.32
C TRP A 56 6.25 -1.66 -9.74
N THR A 57 6.03 -0.73 -8.81
CA THR A 57 5.38 0.55 -9.13
C THR A 57 6.23 1.41 -10.05
N ARG A 58 7.56 1.45 -9.88
CA ARG A 58 8.48 2.10 -10.85
C ARG A 58 8.44 1.41 -12.22
N GLY A 59 8.39 0.08 -12.23
CA GLY A 59 8.29 -0.74 -13.45
C GLY A 59 7.03 -0.49 -14.28
N MET A 60 6.02 0.21 -13.75
CA MET A 60 4.86 0.65 -14.53
C MET A 60 5.19 1.77 -15.53
N GLY A 61 6.34 2.45 -15.39
CA GLY A 61 6.86 3.39 -16.39
C GLY A 61 6.20 4.77 -16.41
N TYR A 62 5.52 5.17 -15.34
CA TYR A 62 5.00 6.53 -15.21
C TYR A 62 6.11 7.51 -14.81
N ALA A 63 6.06 8.73 -15.32
CA ALA A 63 6.99 9.78 -14.89
C ALA A 63 6.79 10.11 -13.40
N GLU A 64 7.89 10.28 -12.66
CA GLU A 64 7.86 10.72 -11.27
C GLU A 64 7.58 12.24 -11.21
N ALA A 65 6.46 12.63 -10.62
CA ALA A 65 6.10 14.03 -10.38
C ALA A 65 6.70 14.55 -9.07
N ALA A 66 6.92 13.67 -8.10
CA ALA A 66 7.81 13.89 -6.98
C ALA A 66 8.62 12.61 -6.75
N PRO A 67 9.96 12.66 -6.89
CA PRO A 67 10.81 11.49 -6.67
C PRO A 67 10.80 11.10 -5.19
N TRP A 68 11.48 10.01 -4.85
CA TRP A 68 11.58 9.50 -3.47
C TRP A 68 11.84 10.61 -2.44
N HIS A 69 10.85 10.88 -1.58
CA HIS A 69 10.89 11.95 -0.58
C HIS A 69 10.26 11.50 0.73
N PRO A 70 10.69 12.05 1.88
CA PRO A 70 10.04 11.76 3.15
C PRO A 70 8.64 12.36 3.18
N TRP A 71 7.68 11.64 3.76
CA TRP A 71 6.38 12.20 4.13
C TRP A 71 6.26 12.30 5.65
N MET A 72 5.63 13.38 6.11
CA MET A 72 5.62 13.74 7.52
C MET A 72 4.27 13.42 8.17
N TYR A 73 4.25 13.14 9.47
CA TYR A 73 3.03 13.08 10.29
C TYR A 73 3.22 13.92 11.57
N LYS A 74 2.20 13.97 12.43
CA LYS A 74 2.17 14.83 13.63
C LYS A 74 2.48 16.29 13.32
N ASN A 75 1.67 16.89 12.44
CA ASN A 75 1.81 18.28 12.02
C ASN A 75 3.21 18.62 11.47
N GLY A 76 3.84 17.68 10.77
CA GLY A 76 5.14 17.91 10.14
C GLY A 76 6.35 17.64 11.04
N THR A 77 6.16 17.19 12.29
CA THR A 77 7.26 17.06 13.26
C THR A 77 8.00 15.72 13.18
N GLN A 78 7.40 14.69 12.59
CA GLN A 78 8.02 13.36 12.49
C GLN A 78 7.90 12.79 11.07
N VAL A 79 8.93 12.06 10.63
CA VAL A 79 8.89 11.30 9.37
C VAL A 79 8.06 10.04 9.57
N ALA A 80 7.00 9.89 8.78
CA ALA A 80 6.13 8.72 8.81
C ALA A 80 6.60 7.62 7.84
N GLY A 81 7.42 7.98 6.85
CA GLY A 81 8.04 7.09 5.87
C GLY A 81 8.46 7.85 4.64
N TYR A 82 8.53 7.17 3.49
CA TYR A 82 8.88 7.76 2.20
C TYR A 82 7.81 7.53 1.15
N ALA A 83 7.76 8.39 0.15
CA ALA A 83 6.81 8.30 -0.94
C ALA A 83 7.45 8.61 -2.29
N ILE A 84 6.90 7.99 -3.33
CA ILE A 84 7.07 8.40 -4.72
C ILE A 84 5.69 8.81 -5.21
N ARG A 85 5.59 9.97 -5.86
CA ARG A 85 4.35 10.40 -6.53
C ARG A 85 4.58 10.42 -8.03
N TYR A 86 3.79 9.64 -8.74
CA TYR A 86 3.81 9.58 -10.19
C TYR A 86 2.85 10.61 -10.79
N ALA A 87 3.18 11.09 -11.99
CA ALA A 87 2.37 12.06 -12.73
C ALA A 87 1.01 11.50 -13.17
N ALA A 88 0.87 10.18 -13.25
CA ALA A 88 -0.37 9.52 -13.62
C ALA A 88 -1.38 9.56 -12.47
N ASN A 89 -2.32 10.50 -12.55
CA ASN A 89 -3.49 10.62 -11.66
C ASN A 89 -3.16 10.59 -10.15
N ASN A 90 -2.05 11.22 -9.76
CA ASN A 90 -1.53 11.20 -8.38
C ASN A 90 -1.40 9.78 -7.80
N PHE A 91 -1.04 8.81 -8.64
CA PHE A 91 -0.62 7.49 -8.19
C PHE A 91 0.61 7.62 -7.29
N SER A 92 0.57 7.01 -6.11
CA SER A 92 1.68 7.06 -5.17
C SER A 92 2.06 5.67 -4.67
N PHE A 93 3.36 5.45 -4.52
CA PHE A 93 3.91 4.40 -3.68
C PHE A 93 4.37 5.01 -2.35
N VAL A 94 4.06 4.36 -1.23
CA VAL A 94 4.30 4.90 0.12
C VAL A 94 4.85 3.82 1.04
N THR A 95 5.94 4.09 1.73
CA THR A 95 6.42 3.27 2.85
C THR A 95 5.94 3.85 4.18
N VAL A 96 5.74 2.99 5.16
CA VAL A 96 5.43 3.39 6.55
C VAL A 96 6.56 2.93 7.46
N LYS A 97 7.27 3.89 8.03
CA LYS A 97 8.45 3.68 8.88
C LYS A 97 8.07 2.99 10.18
N GLY A 98 8.67 1.82 10.42
CA GLY A 98 8.39 0.94 11.55
C GLY A 98 7.12 0.09 11.37
N GLY A 99 6.42 0.23 10.24
CA GLY A 99 5.28 -0.61 9.90
C GLY A 99 5.72 -2.00 9.46
N ARG A 100 4.96 -3.03 9.82
CA ARG A 100 5.15 -4.42 9.35
C ARG A 100 4.06 -4.79 8.32
N HIS A 101 3.84 -6.08 8.10
CA HIS A 101 2.80 -6.58 7.19
C HIS A 101 1.41 -6.02 7.54
N GLU A 102 1.10 -5.96 8.84
CA GLU A 102 -0.08 -5.30 9.37
C GLU A 102 0.30 -3.89 9.85
N VAL A 103 0.45 -2.96 8.92
CA VAL A 103 0.87 -1.57 9.22
C VAL A 103 0.00 -0.91 10.30
N PRO A 104 -1.34 -1.00 10.29
CA PRO A 104 -2.16 -0.37 11.34
C PRO A 104 -1.95 -0.96 12.74
N GLU A 105 -1.52 -2.23 12.84
CA GLU A 105 -1.20 -2.86 14.13
C GLU A 105 0.11 -2.28 14.72
N THR A 106 1.09 -2.03 13.86
CA THR A 106 2.47 -1.73 14.26
C THR A 106 2.84 -0.26 14.21
N ALA A 107 2.16 0.52 13.36
CA ALA A 107 2.34 1.96 13.19
C ALA A 107 0.97 2.67 13.07
N PRO A 108 0.11 2.60 14.12
CA PRO A 108 -1.29 3.04 14.04
C PRO A 108 -1.46 4.53 13.72
N GLU A 109 -0.62 5.40 14.28
CA GLU A 109 -0.71 6.85 14.04
C GLU A 109 -0.37 7.20 12.58
N GLN A 110 0.70 6.59 12.04
CA GLN A 110 1.10 6.75 10.65
C GLN A 110 0.05 6.17 9.70
N ALA A 111 -0.50 4.99 10.01
CA ALA A 111 -1.56 4.36 9.22
C ALA A 111 -2.82 5.24 9.16
N LEU A 112 -3.20 5.84 10.29
CA LEU A 112 -4.35 6.75 10.37
C LEU A 112 -4.12 8.02 9.55
N GLU A 113 -2.92 8.60 9.61
CA GLU A 113 -2.56 9.74 8.76
C GLU A 113 -2.57 9.36 7.27
N LEU A 114 -2.06 8.18 6.93
CA LEU A 114 -2.03 7.68 5.55
C LEU A 114 -3.44 7.60 4.96
N ILE A 115 -4.38 6.97 5.67
CA ILE A 115 -5.76 6.84 5.18
C ILE A 115 -6.46 8.20 5.12
N ARG A 116 -6.22 9.10 6.10
CA ARG A 116 -6.75 10.47 6.07
C ARG A 116 -6.31 11.23 4.82
N ARG A 117 -5.02 11.13 4.44
CA ARG A 117 -4.51 11.77 3.21
C ARG A 117 -5.12 11.20 1.95
N LEU A 118 -5.26 9.87 1.90
CA LEU A 118 -5.89 9.19 0.78
C LEU A 118 -7.33 9.69 0.56
N VAL A 119 -8.16 9.68 1.61
CA VAL A 119 -9.58 10.05 1.49
C VAL A 119 -9.81 11.55 1.29
N SER A 120 -8.93 12.40 1.83
CA SER A 120 -9.04 13.86 1.72
C SER A 120 -8.41 14.43 0.45
N GLY A 121 -7.78 13.61 -0.38
CA GLY A 121 -7.14 14.10 -1.59
C GLY A 121 -5.77 14.76 -1.36
N GLN A 122 -5.22 14.73 -0.14
CA GLN A 122 -3.91 15.30 0.18
C GLN A 122 -2.76 14.43 -0.34
N THR A 123 -1.62 15.03 -0.70
CA THR A 123 -0.42 14.30 -1.09
C THR A 123 0.35 13.81 0.14
N PHE A 124 1.20 12.80 -0.06
CA PHE A 124 2.16 12.36 0.95
C PHE A 124 3.32 13.35 1.01
#